data_AF-A0A6G0XVY4-F1
#
_entry.id   AF-A0A6G0XVY4-F1
#
_cell.length_a   1.000
_cell.length_b   1.000
_cell.length_c   1.000
_cell.angle_alpha   90.00
_cell.angle_beta   90.00
_cell.angle_gamma   90.00
#
_symmetry.space_group_name_H-M   'P 1'
#
loop_
_entity.id
_entity.type
_entity.pdbx_description
1 polymer ?
#
loop_
_entity_poly.entity_id
_entity_poly.type
_entity_poly.pdbx_seq_one_letter_code
_entity_poly.pdbx_strand_id
1 'polypeptide(L)'
;MEDERRGFTIEDARRNRISQESRVKYTSGVNQIKKWCRLTGRTTLLKPCNESKDETTINLSVFSYNFLEFIEWSIQNKPKITAGTLSGYRSSLKSLYKDQNVHLPDEYGDDLK
;
A
#
# COMPACT_ATOMS: atom_id res chain seq x y z
N MET A 1 -16.33 27.59 26.31
CA MET A 1 -16.54 27.07 24.95
C MET A 1 -15.14 26.99 24.36
N GLU A 2 -14.41 25.94 24.71
CA GLU A 2 -13.01 25.78 24.31
C GLU A 2 -12.95 25.29 22.87
N ASP A 3 -12.39 26.16 22.03
CA ASP A 3 -12.03 25.89 20.65
C ASP A 3 -10.90 24.86 20.68
N GLU A 4 -11.28 23.58 20.55
CA GLU A 4 -10.35 22.46 20.45
C GLU A 4 -9.61 22.59 19.11
N ARG A 5 -8.54 23.41 19.10
CA ARG A 5 -7.49 23.39 18.08
C ARG A 5 -6.88 21.99 18.08
N ARG A 6 -7.55 21.08 17.39
CA ARG A 6 -7.10 19.73 17.08
C ARG A 6 -5.75 19.90 16.38
N GLY A 7 -4.69 19.64 17.14
CA GLY A 7 -3.33 19.95 16.73
C GLY A 7 -3.05 19.34 15.37
N PHE A 8 -2.77 20.18 14.38
CA PHE A 8 -2.32 19.74 13.06
C PHE A 8 -0.98 19.03 13.26
N THR A 9 -1.02 17.70 13.27
CA THR A 9 0.17 16.89 13.55
C THR A 9 1.10 16.86 12.33
N ILE A 10 2.38 16.53 12.53
CA ILE A 10 3.31 16.25 11.43
C ILE A 10 2.75 15.14 10.52
N GLU A 11 1.99 14.22 11.09
CA GLU A 11 1.26 13.18 10.38
C GLU A 11 0.11 13.76 9.53
N ASP A 12 -0.65 14.73 10.02
CA ASP A 12 -1.64 15.45 9.19
C ASP A 12 -0.99 16.26 8.07
N ALA A 13 0.17 16.86 8.32
CA ALA A 13 0.96 17.54 7.28
C ALA A 13 1.45 16.56 6.21
N ARG A 14 1.87 15.35 6.59
CA ARG A 14 2.22 14.26 5.66
C ARG A 14 1.01 13.76 4.88
N ARG A 15 -0.14 13.56 5.54
CA ARG A 15 -1.40 13.14 4.92
C ARG A 15 -1.93 14.18 3.93
N ASN A 16 -1.73 15.47 4.19
CA ASN A 16 -2.12 16.56 3.29
C ASN A 16 -1.23 16.67 2.05
N ARG A 17 -0.06 16.00 2.04
CA ARG A 17 0.86 15.98 0.88
C ARG A 17 0.32 15.19 -0.32
N ILE A 18 -0.71 14.35 -0.13
CA ILE A 18 -1.28 13.49 -1.17
C ILE A 18 -2.76 13.86 -1.37
N SER A 19 -3.13 14.26 -2.59
CA SER A 19 -4.52 14.57 -2.95
C SER A 19 -5.48 13.43 -2.56
N GLN A 20 -6.70 13.75 -2.12
CA GLN A 20 -7.72 12.79 -1.68
C GLN A 20 -7.98 11.69 -2.73
N GLU A 21 -7.96 12.01 -4.03
CA GLU A 21 -8.13 11.02 -5.10
C GLU A 21 -6.95 10.04 -5.20
N SER A 22 -5.73 10.54 -4.99
CA SER A 22 -4.52 9.70 -4.94
C SER A 22 -4.58 8.79 -3.72
N ARG A 23 -5.07 9.30 -2.58
CA ARG A 23 -5.32 8.51 -1.36
C ARG A 23 -6.29 7.36 -1.60
N VAL A 24 -7.42 7.60 -2.28
CA VAL A 24 -8.40 6.56 -2.61
C VAL A 24 -7.82 5.50 -3.57
N LYS A 25 -7.10 5.93 -4.62
CA LYS A 25 -6.44 5.01 -5.55
C LYS A 25 -5.39 4.13 -4.86
N TYR A 26 -4.54 4.72 -4.01
CA TYR A 26 -3.50 3.96 -3.29
C TYR A 26 -4.10 3.01 -2.26
N THR A 27 -5.16 3.43 -1.57
CA THR A 27 -5.89 2.58 -0.62
C THR A 27 -6.49 1.35 -1.33
N SER A 28 -7.03 1.52 -2.53
CA SER A 28 -7.55 0.41 -3.34
C SER A 28 -6.46 -0.61 -3.69
N GLY A 29 -5.29 -0.15 -4.15
CA GLY A 29 -4.16 -1.02 -4.47
C GLY A 29 -3.64 -1.80 -3.26
N VAL A 30 -3.46 -1.11 -2.13
CA VAL A 30 -3.04 -1.73 -0.85
C VAL A 30 -4.07 -2.75 -0.36
N ASN A 31 -5.36 -2.44 -0.48
CA ASN A 31 -6.42 -3.37 -0.10
C ASN A 31 -6.46 -4.64 -0.96
N GLN A 32 -6.13 -4.55 -2.26
CA GLN A 32 -6.02 -5.73 -3.12
C GLN A 32 -4.88 -6.65 -2.69
N ILE A 33 -3.74 -6.07 -2.32
CA ILE A 33 -2.61 -6.83 -1.78
C ILE A 33 -2.97 -7.46 -0.44
N LYS A 34 -3.63 -6.73 0.47
CA LYS A 34 -4.12 -7.27 1.75
C LYS A 34 -5.09 -8.43 1.54
N LYS A 35 -6.00 -8.31 0.56
CA LYS A 35 -6.91 -9.38 0.17
C LYS A 35 -6.14 -10.61 -0.31
N TRP A 36 -5.12 -10.43 -1.15
CA TRP A 36 -4.26 -11.52 -1.58
C TRP A 36 -3.54 -12.21 -0.41
N CYS A 37 -2.96 -11.45 0.53
CA CYS A 37 -2.33 -12.02 1.71
C CYS A 37 -3.31 -12.90 2.51
N ARG A 38 -4.56 -12.45 2.67
CA ARG A 38 -5.60 -13.22 3.35
C ARG A 38 -6.01 -14.47 2.58
N LEU A 39 -6.25 -14.35 1.28
CA LEU A 39 -6.68 -15.47 0.44
C LEU A 39 -5.63 -16.57 0.32
N THR A 40 -4.35 -16.21 0.41
CA THR A 40 -3.25 -17.15 0.30
C THR A 40 -2.65 -17.58 1.64
N GLY A 41 -3.26 -17.18 2.76
CA GLY A 41 -2.80 -17.52 4.11
C GLY A 41 -1.51 -16.80 4.56
N ARG A 42 -1.01 -15.84 3.79
CA ARG A 42 0.21 -15.05 4.07
C ARG A 42 -0.06 -13.89 5.06
N THR A 43 -0.69 -14.18 6.19
CA THR A 43 -1.02 -13.16 7.21
C THR A 43 0.22 -12.55 7.88
N THR A 44 1.36 -13.23 7.85
CA THR A 44 2.67 -12.72 8.29
C THR A 44 3.16 -11.50 7.50
N LEU A 45 2.63 -11.29 6.29
CA LEU A 45 2.89 -10.12 5.46
C LEU A 45 2.05 -8.90 5.87
N LEU A 46 1.18 -9.04 6.86
CA LEU A 46 0.39 -7.97 7.43
C LEU A 46 0.91 -7.61 8.81
N LYS A 47 0.87 -6.32 9.15
CA LYS A 47 1.14 -5.82 10.50
C LYS A 47 -0.07 -5.04 11.03
N PRO A 48 -0.26 -4.97 12.36
CA PRO A 48 -1.29 -4.11 12.94
C PRO A 48 -1.13 -2.65 12.51
N CYS A 49 -2.24 -1.97 12.23
CA CYS A 49 -2.28 -0.56 11.90
C CYS A 49 -3.64 0.04 12.30
N ASN A 50 -3.63 0.86 13.35
CA ASN A 50 -4.83 1.46 13.95
C ASN A 50 -5.55 2.45 13.03
N GLU A 51 -4.92 2.85 11.92
CA GLU A 51 -5.46 3.81 10.95
C GLU A 51 -6.23 3.12 9.81
N SER A 52 -6.10 1.81 9.70
CA SER A 52 -6.84 1.03 8.70
C SER A 52 -8.18 0.56 9.26
N LYS A 53 -9.22 0.58 8.44
CA LYS A 53 -10.58 0.12 8.83
C LYS A 53 -10.59 -1.34 9.32
N ASP A 54 -9.66 -2.14 8.81
CA ASP A 54 -9.47 -3.54 9.16
C ASP A 54 -8.17 -3.75 9.96
N GLU A 55 -7.76 -2.70 10.69
CA GLU A 55 -6.71 -2.66 11.73
C GLU A 55 -5.35 -3.25 11.31
N THR A 56 -5.12 -3.36 10.01
CA THR A 56 -3.94 -4.01 9.44
C THR A 56 -3.43 -3.25 8.21
N THR A 57 -2.12 -3.27 8.01
CA THR A 57 -1.47 -2.76 6.80
C THR A 57 -0.44 -3.75 6.31
N ILE A 58 0.12 -3.52 5.12
CA ILE A 58 1.20 -4.36 4.59
C ILE A 58 2.45 -4.15 5.45
N ASN A 59 3.05 -5.25 5.88
CA ASN A 59 4.32 -5.23 6.57
C ASN A 59 5.47 -5.10 5.56
N LEU A 60 5.84 -3.86 5.26
CA LEU A 60 6.85 -3.54 4.25
C LEU A 60 8.25 -4.12 4.53
N SER A 61 8.58 -4.47 5.77
CA SER A 61 9.88 -5.07 6.10
C SER A 61 10.03 -6.52 5.62
N VAL A 62 8.91 -7.22 5.40
CA VAL A 62 8.89 -8.63 4.96
C VAL A 62 8.25 -8.80 3.58
N PHE A 63 7.67 -7.73 3.01
CA PHE A 63 6.89 -7.79 1.79
C PHE A 63 7.72 -7.80 0.50
N SER A 64 9.03 -7.51 0.51
CA SER A 64 9.82 -7.20 -0.70
C SER A 64 9.61 -8.19 -1.87
N TYR A 65 9.97 -9.46 -1.75
CA TYR A 65 9.86 -10.45 -2.82
C TYR A 65 8.42 -10.91 -3.10
N ASN A 66 7.50 -10.65 -2.18
CA ASN A 66 6.11 -11.12 -2.23
C ASN A 66 5.25 -10.36 -3.26
N PHE A 67 5.74 -9.26 -3.83
CA PHE A 67 5.01 -8.54 -4.86
C PHE A 67 4.95 -9.29 -6.19
N LEU A 68 6.00 -10.01 -6.59
CA LEU A 68 5.96 -10.81 -7.81
C LEU A 68 4.91 -11.92 -7.69
N GLU A 69 4.86 -12.62 -6.56
CA GLU A 69 3.83 -13.63 -6.29
C GLU A 69 2.41 -13.04 -6.34
N PHE A 70 2.23 -11.81 -5.83
CA PHE A 70 0.96 -11.09 -5.94
C PHE A 70 0.60 -10.77 -7.40
N ILE A 71 1.58 -10.40 -8.23
CA ILE A 71 1.38 -10.12 -9.66
C ILE A 71 1.01 -11.40 -10.40
N GLU A 72 1.74 -12.49 -10.19
CA GLU A 72 1.43 -13.81 -10.76
C GLU A 72 0.02 -14.27 -10.38
N TRP A 73 -0.30 -14.21 -9.08
CA TRP A 73 -1.64 -14.52 -8.59
C TRP A 73 -2.71 -13.63 -9.25
N SER A 74 -2.44 -12.33 -9.40
CA SER A 74 -3.38 -11.40 -10.00
C SER A 74 -3.62 -11.69 -11.48
N ILE A 75 -2.60 -12.08 -12.23
CA ILE A 75 -2.72 -12.50 -13.64
C ILE A 75 -3.54 -13.79 -13.74
N GLN A 76 -3.27 -14.77 -12.88
CA GLN A 76 -3.99 -16.05 -12.87
C GLN A 76 -5.46 -15.92 -12.44
N ASN A 77 -5.76 -15.04 -11.49
CA ASN A 77 -7.09 -14.93 -10.87
C ASN A 77 -7.95 -13.80 -11.45
N LYS A 78 -7.37 -12.89 -12.26
CA LYS A 78 -8.11 -11.78 -12.88
C LYS A 78 -7.92 -11.81 -14.40
N PRO A 79 -8.83 -12.46 -15.16
CA PRO A 79 -8.67 -12.66 -16.60
C PRO A 79 -8.67 -11.37 -17.45
N LYS A 80 -9.01 -10.22 -16.86
CA LYS A 80 -9.01 -8.89 -17.53
C LYS A 80 -8.03 -7.90 -16.92
N ILE A 81 -7.02 -8.37 -16.18
CA ILE A 81 -6.04 -7.46 -15.60
C ILE A 81 -5.18 -6.83 -16.69
N THR A 82 -5.02 -5.51 -16.64
CA THR A 82 -4.23 -4.77 -17.61
C THR A 82 -2.86 -4.41 -17.03
N ALA A 83 -1.86 -4.21 -17.89
CA ALA A 83 -0.55 -3.69 -17.47
C ALA A 83 -0.68 -2.38 -16.68
N GLY A 84 -1.63 -1.49 -17.07
CA GLY A 84 -1.93 -0.28 -16.32
C GLY A 84 -2.42 -0.53 -14.88
N THR A 85 -3.17 -1.60 -14.66
CA THR A 85 -3.62 -2.02 -13.32
C THR A 85 -2.43 -2.51 -12.47
N LEU A 86 -1.54 -3.30 -13.06
CA LEU A 86 -0.32 -3.79 -12.40
C LEU A 86 0.62 -2.63 -12.03
N SER A 87 0.83 -1.68 -12.95
CA SER A 87 1.56 -0.43 -12.70
C SER A 87 0.90 0.40 -11.60
N GLY A 88 -0.43 0.39 -11.51
CA GLY A 88 -1.20 1.02 -10.43
C GLY A 88 -0.94 0.38 -9.05
N TYR A 89 -0.83 -0.95 -8.98
CA TYR A 89 -0.45 -1.64 -7.75
C TYR A 89 0.98 -1.30 -7.32
N ARG A 90 1.93 -1.29 -8.27
CA ARG A 90 3.31 -0.89 -8.00
C ARG A 90 3.39 0.55 -7.47
N SER A 91 2.64 1.46 -8.08
CA SER A 91 2.57 2.87 -7.65
C SER A 91 1.99 3.01 -6.25
N SER A 92 0.93 2.26 -5.95
CA SER A 92 0.31 2.23 -4.60
C SER A 92 1.30 1.74 -3.54
N LEU A 93 2.06 0.69 -3.86
CA LEU A 93 3.06 0.15 -2.95
C LEU A 93 4.23 1.12 -2.75
N LYS A 94 4.77 1.72 -3.83
CA LYS A 94 5.80 2.76 -3.73
C LYS A 94 5.35 3.95 -2.88
N SER A 95 4.10 4.38 -3.03
CA SER A 95 3.52 5.41 -2.18
C SER A 95 3.45 4.97 -0.71
N LEU A 96 3.11 3.71 -0.43
CA LEU A 96 3.08 3.18 0.94
C LEU A 96 4.47 3.15 1.59
N TYR A 97 5.53 2.81 0.84
CA TYR A 97 6.92 2.90 1.33
C TYR A 97 7.28 4.35 1.70
N LYS A 98 6.93 5.32 0.83
CA LYS A 98 7.17 6.74 1.09
C LYS A 98 6.36 7.27 2.28
N ASP A 99 5.14 6.80 2.45
CA ASP A 99 4.22 7.23 3.51
C ASP A 99 4.68 6.71 4.89
N GLN A 100 5.05 5.42 4.97
CA GLN A 100 5.58 4.81 6.19
C GLN A 100 7.06 5.14 6.46
N ASN A 101 7.68 5.98 5.62
CA ASN A 101 9.10 6.33 5.69
C ASN A 101 10.04 5.11 5.74
N VAL A 102 9.68 4.04 5.01
CA VAL A 102 10.44 2.80 4.89
C VAL A 102 11.31 2.88 3.65
N HIS A 103 12.56 2.42 3.75
CA HIS A 103 13.46 2.34 2.61
C HIS A 103 12.82 1.49 1.51
N LEU A 104 12.69 2.05 0.31
CA LEU A 104 12.23 1.30 -0.85
C LEU A 104 13.34 0.30 -1.21
N PRO A 105 13.08 -1.02 -1.27
CA PRO A 105 14.11 -1.97 -1.67
C PRO A 105 14.59 -1.65 -3.09
N ASP A 106 15.89 -1.84 -3.38
CA ASP A 106 16.50 -1.50 -4.67
C ASP A 106 15.81 -2.19 -5.86
N GLU A 107 15.19 -3.35 -5.61
CA GLU A 107 14.37 -4.12 -6.55
C GLU A 107 13.10 -3.39 -7.03
N TYR A 108 12.65 -2.40 -6.26
CA TYR A 108 11.58 -1.48 -6.64
C TYR A 108 12.10 -0.14 -7.15
N GLY A 109 13.41 0.10 -7.01
CA GLY A 109 14.18 1.17 -7.63
C GLY A 109 14.21 1.06 -9.16
N ASP A 110 15.02 1.89 -9.81
CA ASP A 110 14.98 2.29 -11.24
C ASP A 110 14.94 1.17 -12.32
N ASP A 111 14.98 -0.11 -11.95
CA ASP A 111 15.11 -1.27 -12.85
C ASP A 111 13.81 -1.71 -13.58
N LEU A 112 12.88 -0.79 -13.79
CA LEU A 112 11.71 -1.04 -14.65
C LEU A 112 11.50 0.22 -15.48
N LYS A 113 12.43 0.40 -16.41
CA LYS A 113 12.33 1.32 -17.54
C LYS A 113 11.80 0.59 -18.76
#